data_AF-E3CZX2-F1
#
_entry.id   AF-E3CZX2-F1
#
_cell.length_a   1.000
_cell.length_b   1.000
_cell.length_c   1.000
_cell.angle_alpha   90.00
_cell.angle_beta   90.00
_cell.angle_gamma   90.00
#
_symmetry.space_group_name_H-M   'P 1'
#
loop_
_entity.id
_entity.type
_entity.pdbx_description
1 polymer ?
#
loop_
_entity_poly.entity_id
_entity_poly.type
_entity_poly.pdbx_seq_one_letter_code
_entity_poly.pdbx_strand_id
1 'polypeptide(L)'
;MTEQEARELREKRLLEALEQKHEVLAGRRSVVLERLEAWRKDQGAGESPFPLEMRDLAGFFGKTPCTLERDVSLMRQSRQPYWKDRLARVERFGEVRRVARQRSYALGIVPLLGDFREYRYLRRLAFPTNGRPKPAEEMERLWAWWRELKVRAGEDLEWMDRVSVPGCLEPEAPEPVVARLLSLV
;
A
#
# COMPACT_ATOMS: atom_id res chain seq x y z
N MET A 1 38.70 -5.42 -10.94
CA MET A 1 37.33 -5.64 -10.45
C MET A 1 36.69 -6.66 -11.38
N THR A 2 36.26 -7.79 -10.84
CA THR A 2 35.59 -8.85 -11.63
C THR A 2 34.12 -8.50 -11.87
N GLU A 3 33.49 -9.13 -12.86
CA GLU A 3 32.05 -8.96 -13.12
C GLU A 3 31.18 -9.36 -11.91
N GLN A 4 31.66 -10.34 -11.14
CA GLN A 4 31.05 -10.78 -9.89
C GLN A 4 31.13 -9.71 -8.80
N GLU A 5 32.31 -9.13 -8.56
CA GLU A 5 32.48 -8.02 -7.60
C GLU A 5 31.62 -6.80 -7.98
N ALA A 6 31.49 -6.51 -9.27
CA ALA A 6 30.63 -5.42 -9.76
C ALA A 6 29.13 -5.71 -9.56
N ARG A 7 28.71 -6.99 -9.59
CA ARG A 7 27.34 -7.41 -9.30
C ARG A 7 27.03 -7.31 -7.81
N GLU A 8 27.91 -7.84 -6.97
CA GLU A 8 27.78 -7.81 -5.50
C GLU A 8 27.74 -6.35 -4.98
N LEU A 9 28.59 -5.48 -5.52
CA LEU A 9 28.58 -4.05 -5.14
C LEU A 9 27.28 -3.35 -5.53
N ARG A 10 26.69 -3.68 -6.69
CA ARG A 10 25.39 -3.12 -7.13
C ARG A 10 24.25 -3.60 -6.26
N GLU A 11 24.25 -4.88 -5.89
CA GLU A 11 23.25 -5.47 -5.00
C GLU A 11 23.33 -4.86 -3.60
N LYS A 12 24.54 -4.75 -3.03
CA LYS A 12 24.75 -4.09 -1.74
C LYS A 12 24.20 -2.66 -1.71
N ARG A 13 24.54 -1.84 -2.72
CA ARG A 13 24.03 -0.45 -2.82
C ARG A 13 22.51 -0.39 -2.96
N LEU A 14 21.90 -1.35 -3.64
CA LEU A 14 20.45 -1.43 -3.77
C LEU A 14 19.79 -1.71 -2.41
N LEU A 15 20.32 -2.68 -1.65
CA LEU A 15 19.80 -3.03 -0.33
C LEU A 15 19.97 -1.89 0.68
N GLU A 16 21.12 -1.22 0.68
CA GLU A 16 21.36 -0.02 1.51
C GLU A 16 20.37 1.11 1.15
N ALA A 17 20.14 1.35 -0.14
CA ALA A 17 19.16 2.35 -0.58
C ALA A 17 17.73 1.97 -0.18
N LEU A 18 17.39 0.68 -0.14
CA LEU A 18 16.09 0.19 0.30
C LEU A 18 15.91 0.33 1.81
N GLU A 19 16.93 0.05 2.60
CA GLU A 19 16.91 0.23 4.05
C GLU A 19 16.71 1.70 4.41
N GLN A 20 17.51 2.61 3.83
CA GLN A 20 17.30 4.06 3.99
C GLN A 20 15.90 4.49 3.55
N LYS A 21 15.38 3.90 2.47
CA LYS A 21 14.03 4.21 2.00
C LYS A 21 12.97 3.75 3.00
N HIS A 22 13.12 2.55 3.54
CA HIS A 22 12.24 1.98 4.56
C HIS A 22 12.23 2.86 5.79
N GLU A 23 13.39 3.25 6.33
CA GLU A 23 13.50 4.15 7.49
C GLU A 23 12.73 5.46 7.27
N VAL A 24 12.89 6.08 6.10
CA VAL A 24 12.14 7.31 5.76
C VAL A 24 10.63 7.07 5.69
N LEU A 25 10.19 5.91 5.18
CA LEU A 25 8.76 5.57 5.11
C LEU A 25 8.18 5.25 6.49
N ALA A 26 8.88 4.44 7.29
CA ALA A 26 8.52 4.10 8.66
C ALA A 26 8.45 5.36 9.55
N GLY A 27 9.45 6.24 9.47
CA GLY A 27 9.44 7.51 10.20
C GLY A 27 8.25 8.40 9.80
N ARG A 28 7.96 8.51 8.50
CA ARG A 28 6.76 9.24 8.03
C ARG A 28 5.47 8.60 8.51
N ARG A 29 5.40 7.27 8.56
CA ARG A 29 4.24 6.52 9.05
C ARG A 29 4.01 6.79 10.53
N SER A 30 5.06 6.77 11.36
CA SER A 30 4.96 7.09 12.79
C SER A 30 4.34 8.47 13.01
N VAL A 31 4.87 9.50 12.33
CA VAL A 31 4.35 10.87 12.43
C VAL A 31 2.87 10.96 12.04
N VAL A 32 2.46 10.24 10.99
CA VAL A 32 1.07 10.23 10.54
C VAL A 32 0.16 9.53 11.57
N LEU A 33 0.61 8.44 12.18
CA LEU A 33 -0.14 7.72 13.21
C LEU A 33 -0.24 8.52 14.50
N GLU A 34 0.84 9.19 14.93
CA GLU A 34 0.82 10.10 16.08
C GLU A 34 -0.18 11.25 15.88
N ARG A 35 -0.24 11.83 14.67
CA ARG A 35 -1.24 12.86 14.32
C ARG A 35 -2.67 12.32 14.40
N LEU A 36 -2.90 11.09 13.93
CA LEU A 36 -4.20 10.44 14.00
C LEU A 36 -4.61 10.19 15.46
N GLU A 37 -3.68 9.74 16.30
CA GLU A 37 -3.93 9.52 17.72
C GLU A 37 -4.22 10.81 18.48
N ALA A 38 -3.45 11.87 18.22
CA ALA A 38 -3.71 13.19 18.78
C ALA A 38 -5.09 13.69 18.37
N TRP A 39 -5.41 13.62 17.08
CA TRP A 39 -6.73 13.98 16.56
C TRP A 39 -7.85 13.18 17.24
N ARG A 40 -7.67 11.86 17.42
CA ARG A 40 -8.66 11.00 18.08
C ARG A 40 -8.90 11.41 19.55
N LYS A 41 -7.85 11.80 20.27
CA LYS A 41 -7.97 12.27 21.67
C LYS A 41 -8.78 13.57 21.75
N ASP A 42 -8.60 14.47 20.78
CA ASP A 42 -9.29 15.76 20.74
C ASP A 42 -10.79 15.65 20.43
N GLN A 43 -11.22 14.63 19.69
CA GLN A 43 -12.64 14.49 19.29
C GLN A 43 -13.55 13.80 20.33
N GLY A 44 -13.01 13.07 21.31
CA GLY A 44 -13.79 12.36 22.33
C GLY A 44 -14.43 11.02 21.89
N ALA A 45 -14.96 10.25 22.85
CA ALA A 45 -15.34 8.84 22.67
C ALA A 45 -16.67 8.57 21.90
N GLY A 46 -17.32 9.60 21.36
CA GLY A 46 -18.69 9.52 20.81
C GLY A 46 -18.81 9.55 19.28
N GLU A 47 -17.73 9.33 18.55
CA GLU A 47 -17.69 9.59 17.11
C GLU A 47 -18.24 8.46 16.23
N SER A 48 -18.79 8.87 15.08
CA SER A 48 -19.11 8.02 13.93
C SER A 48 -18.02 6.97 13.68
N PRO A 49 -18.35 5.72 13.32
CA PRO A 49 -17.34 4.73 12.93
C PRO A 49 -16.54 5.12 11.68
N PHE A 50 -17.02 6.11 10.91
CA PHE A 50 -16.34 6.69 9.76
C PHE A 50 -16.22 8.21 9.95
N PRO A 51 -15.32 8.68 10.81
CA PRO A 51 -15.30 10.09 11.19
C PRO A 51 -14.39 10.94 10.30
N LEU A 52 -13.57 10.31 9.45
CA LEU A 52 -12.57 11.00 8.62
C LEU A 52 -13.12 11.32 7.23
N GLU A 53 -12.86 12.53 6.76
CA GLU A 53 -13.05 12.93 5.37
C GLU A 53 -11.71 12.97 4.63
N MET A 54 -11.76 13.06 3.30
CA MET A 54 -10.54 13.16 2.47
C MET A 54 -9.66 14.36 2.86
N ARG A 55 -10.26 15.45 3.35
CA ARG A 55 -9.53 16.62 3.83
C ARG A 55 -8.72 16.34 5.09
N ASP A 56 -9.26 15.54 6.02
CA ASP A 56 -8.56 15.14 7.24
C ASP A 56 -7.36 14.26 6.90
N LEU A 57 -7.57 13.28 6.01
CA LEU A 57 -6.50 12.43 5.49
C LEU A 57 -5.39 13.26 4.84
N ALA A 58 -5.77 14.24 4.00
CA ALA A 58 -4.83 15.16 3.37
C ALA A 58 -3.96 15.90 4.41
N GLY A 59 -4.58 16.34 5.51
CA GLY A 59 -3.90 16.93 6.65
C GLY A 59 -2.88 15.99 7.30
N PHE A 60 -3.29 14.75 7.62
CA PHE A 60 -2.39 13.77 8.26
C PHE A 60 -1.17 13.47 7.39
N PHE A 61 -1.39 13.16 6.12
CA PHE A 61 -0.34 12.77 5.18
C PHE A 61 0.49 13.95 4.64
N GLY A 62 0.09 15.20 4.90
CA GLY A 62 0.74 16.39 4.33
C GLY A 62 0.66 16.38 2.80
N LYS A 63 -0.50 16.02 2.25
CA LYS A 63 -0.76 15.91 0.81
C LYS A 63 -2.00 16.68 0.41
N THR A 64 -2.19 16.90 -0.89
CA THR A 64 -3.45 17.44 -1.40
C THR A 64 -4.52 16.35 -1.42
N PRO A 65 -5.81 16.70 -1.20
CA PRO A 65 -6.93 15.76 -1.34
C PRO A 65 -6.89 14.99 -2.66
N CYS A 66 -6.65 15.67 -3.78
CA CYS A 66 -6.57 15.05 -5.11
C CYS A 66 -5.48 13.96 -5.20
N THR A 67 -4.36 14.12 -4.50
CA THR A 67 -3.28 13.12 -4.48
C THR A 67 -3.74 11.86 -3.76
N LEU A 68 -4.39 12.00 -2.61
CA LEU A 68 -4.90 10.87 -1.85
C LEU A 68 -6.10 10.21 -2.54
N GLU A 69 -6.98 10.97 -3.17
CA GLU A 69 -8.05 10.43 -4.00
C GLU A 69 -7.53 9.57 -5.14
N ARG A 70 -6.40 9.95 -5.74
CA ARG A 70 -5.71 9.13 -6.74
C ARG A 70 -5.22 7.83 -6.13
N ASP A 71 -4.61 7.86 -4.94
CA ASP A 71 -4.16 6.64 -4.25
C ASP A 71 -5.34 5.72 -3.92
N VAL A 72 -6.44 6.25 -3.40
CA VAL A 72 -7.67 5.49 -3.12
C VAL A 72 -8.29 4.93 -4.41
N SER A 73 -8.32 5.71 -5.48
CA SER A 73 -8.81 5.25 -6.79
C SER A 73 -7.96 4.09 -7.34
N LEU A 74 -6.65 4.16 -7.17
CA LEU A 74 -5.74 3.08 -7.55
C LEU A 74 -5.90 1.83 -6.67
N MET A 75 -6.26 1.96 -5.38
CA MET A 75 -6.64 0.81 -4.56
C MET A 75 -7.89 0.11 -5.12
N ARG A 76 -8.94 0.88 -5.45
CA ARG A 76 -10.17 0.33 -6.05
C ARG A 76 -9.91 -0.40 -7.38
N GLN A 77 -8.96 0.11 -8.16
CA GLN A 77 -8.56 -0.44 -9.46
C GLN A 77 -7.47 -1.52 -9.36
N SER A 78 -6.97 -1.83 -8.16
CA SER A 78 -5.87 -2.79 -8.01
C SER A 78 -6.27 -4.17 -8.51
N ARG A 79 -5.32 -4.95 -9.04
CA ARG A 79 -5.59 -6.35 -9.40
C ARG A 79 -5.55 -7.29 -8.19
N GLN A 80 -4.86 -6.87 -7.14
CA GLN A 80 -4.79 -7.58 -5.87
C GLN A 80 -6.11 -7.38 -5.08
N PRO A 81 -6.91 -8.44 -4.84
CA PRO A 81 -8.22 -8.32 -4.18
C PRO A 81 -8.15 -7.69 -2.79
N TYR A 82 -7.08 -8.02 -2.05
CA TYR A 82 -6.81 -7.53 -0.70
C TYR A 82 -7.06 -6.03 -0.53
N TRP A 83 -6.55 -5.18 -1.43
CA TRP A 83 -6.69 -3.73 -1.28
C TRP A 83 -8.13 -3.26 -1.43
N LYS A 84 -8.89 -3.87 -2.35
CA LYS A 84 -10.31 -3.52 -2.54
C LYS A 84 -11.12 -3.94 -1.34
N ASP A 85 -10.90 -5.16 -0.86
CA ASP A 85 -11.65 -5.73 0.25
C ASP A 85 -11.37 -4.96 1.55
N ARG A 86 -10.10 -4.63 1.81
CA ARG A 86 -9.73 -3.82 2.98
C ARG A 86 -10.28 -2.40 2.88
N LEU A 87 -10.23 -1.78 1.69
CA LEU A 87 -10.80 -0.45 1.45
C LEU A 87 -12.32 -0.44 1.67
N ALA A 88 -13.05 -1.43 1.18
CA ALA A 88 -14.50 -1.53 1.36
C ALA A 88 -14.94 -1.63 2.82
N ARG A 89 -14.07 -2.12 3.72
CA ARG A 89 -14.34 -2.18 5.17
C ARG A 89 -14.13 -0.85 5.88
N VAL A 90 -13.29 0.02 5.32
CA VAL A 90 -12.91 1.30 5.94
C VAL A 90 -13.43 2.52 5.19
N GLU A 91 -14.09 2.34 4.05
CA GLU A 91 -14.72 3.39 3.26
C GLU A 91 -16.25 3.26 3.35
N ARG A 92 -16.93 4.39 3.52
CA ARG A 92 -18.38 4.49 3.38
C ARG A 92 -18.76 5.66 2.49
N PHE A 93 -19.79 5.47 1.68
CA PHE A 93 -20.43 6.54 0.93
C PHE A 93 -21.79 6.84 1.54
N GLY A 94 -22.05 8.09 1.89
CA GLY A 94 -23.29 8.45 2.57
C GLY A 94 -23.31 9.89 3.05
N GLU A 95 -24.13 10.15 4.06
CA GLU A 95 -24.19 11.44 4.71
C GLU A 95 -23.17 11.50 5.85
N VAL A 96 -22.35 12.55 5.86
CA VAL A 96 -21.30 12.77 6.85
C VAL A 96 -21.46 14.20 7.33
N ARG A 97 -21.60 14.41 8.65
CA ARG A 97 -21.74 15.76 9.25
C ARG A 97 -22.78 16.64 8.52
N ARG A 98 -23.91 16.06 8.08
CA ARG A 98 -25.02 16.71 7.34
C ARG A 98 -24.73 17.11 5.88
N VAL A 99 -23.63 16.61 5.30
CA VAL A 99 -23.34 16.74 3.86
C VAL A 99 -23.74 15.45 3.15
N ALA A 100 -24.69 15.55 2.22
CA ALA A 100 -25.15 14.40 1.44
C ALA A 100 -24.09 13.96 0.41
N ARG A 101 -23.93 12.63 0.25
CA ARG A 101 -23.12 11.99 -0.80
C ARG A 101 -21.61 12.27 -0.72
N GLN A 102 -21.05 12.20 0.49
CA GLN A 102 -19.61 12.29 0.70
C GLN A 102 -19.02 10.93 1.06
N ARG A 103 -17.73 10.73 0.71
CA ARG A 103 -16.95 9.60 1.19
C ARG A 103 -16.41 9.90 2.59
N SER A 104 -16.68 9.03 3.54
CA SER A 104 -16.03 9.00 4.83
C SER A 104 -15.23 7.72 5.02
N TYR A 105 -14.30 7.79 5.96
CA TYR A 105 -13.37 6.73 6.25
C TYR A 105 -13.29 6.45 7.74
N ALA A 106 -13.20 5.17 8.07
CA ALA A 106 -12.83 4.71 9.41
C ALA A 106 -11.33 4.96 9.64
N LEU A 107 -10.89 5.02 10.91
CA LEU A 107 -9.49 5.28 11.28
C LEU A 107 -8.50 4.30 10.60
N GLY A 108 -8.94 3.07 10.32
CA GLY A 108 -8.14 2.06 9.63
C GLY A 108 -7.70 2.43 8.19
N ILE A 109 -8.25 3.49 7.59
CA ILE A 109 -7.80 3.99 6.28
C ILE A 109 -6.36 4.50 6.31
N VAL A 110 -5.90 5.04 7.44
CA VAL A 110 -4.56 5.64 7.57
C VAL A 110 -3.47 4.58 7.45
N PRO A 111 -3.44 3.51 8.27
CA PRO A 111 -2.46 2.43 8.07
C PRO A 111 -2.62 1.76 6.71
N LEU A 112 -3.83 1.57 6.19
CA LEU A 112 -4.07 1.00 4.85
C LEU A 112 -3.44 1.84 3.73
N LEU A 113 -3.57 3.17 3.77
CA LEU A 113 -2.92 4.07 2.81
C LEU A 113 -1.39 3.99 2.89
N GLY A 114 -0.84 3.82 4.09
CA GLY A 114 0.58 3.58 4.32
C GLY A 114 1.05 2.31 3.59
N ASP A 115 0.42 1.18 3.92
CA ASP A 115 0.72 -0.14 3.34
C ASP A 115 0.63 -0.12 1.81
N PHE A 116 -0.45 0.47 1.27
CA PHE A 116 -0.64 0.53 -0.17
C PHE A 116 0.44 1.34 -0.89
N ARG A 117 0.92 2.43 -0.26
CA ARG A 117 1.99 3.27 -0.84
C ARG A 117 3.33 2.56 -0.83
N GLU A 118 3.62 1.75 0.19
CA GLU A 118 4.79 0.86 0.21
C GLU A 118 4.69 -0.20 -0.88
N TYR A 119 3.55 -0.90 -1.00
CA TYR A 119 3.31 -1.85 -2.08
C TYR A 119 3.51 -1.22 -3.47
N ARG A 120 2.99 -0.01 -3.69
CA ARG A 120 3.20 0.74 -4.95
C ARG A 120 4.65 1.16 -5.16
N TYR A 121 5.41 1.40 -4.10
CA TYR A 121 6.84 1.65 -4.21
C TYR A 121 7.56 0.39 -4.71
N LEU A 122 7.34 -0.77 -4.08
CA LEU A 122 7.91 -2.05 -4.52
C LEU A 122 7.49 -2.41 -5.96
N ARG A 123 6.23 -2.16 -6.32
CA ARG A 123 5.75 -2.36 -7.69
C ARG A 123 6.46 -1.49 -8.72
N ARG A 124 6.84 -0.25 -8.37
CA ARG A 124 7.63 0.61 -9.26
C ARG A 124 9.08 0.16 -9.41
N LEU A 125 9.62 -0.55 -8.41
CA LEU A 125 10.93 -1.19 -8.53
C LEU A 125 10.86 -2.40 -9.47
N ALA A 126 9.79 -3.19 -9.38
CA ALA A 126 9.55 -4.33 -10.27
C ALA A 126 9.34 -3.90 -11.73
N PHE A 127 8.60 -2.81 -11.94
CA PHE A 127 8.24 -2.27 -13.25
C PHE A 127 8.72 -0.82 -13.39
N PRO A 128 10.03 -0.59 -13.61
CA PRO A 128 10.57 0.75 -13.79
C PRO A 128 10.03 1.38 -15.07
N THR A 129 9.71 2.68 -15.03
CA THR A 129 9.09 3.41 -16.16
C THR A 129 9.90 3.33 -17.46
N ASN A 130 11.23 3.28 -17.37
CA ASN A 130 12.15 3.30 -18.51
C ASN A 130 13.07 2.08 -18.55
N GLY A 131 12.57 0.89 -18.21
CA GLY A 131 13.40 -0.31 -18.15
C GLY A 131 12.62 -1.60 -18.36
N ARG A 132 13.36 -2.71 -18.47
CA ARG A 132 12.76 -4.04 -18.43
C ARG A 132 12.29 -4.34 -17.01
N PRO A 133 11.20 -5.10 -16.83
CA PRO A 133 10.82 -5.62 -15.53
C PRO A 133 11.98 -6.36 -14.88
N LYS A 134 12.10 -6.25 -13.56
CA LYS A 134 13.08 -7.04 -12.81
C LYS A 134 12.73 -8.53 -12.89
N PRO A 135 13.72 -9.43 -12.93
CA PRO A 135 13.48 -10.88 -12.82
C PRO A 135 12.70 -11.23 -11.54
N ALA A 136 11.84 -12.25 -11.62
CA ALA A 136 11.02 -12.69 -10.49
C ALA A 136 11.86 -13.04 -9.25
N GLU A 137 12.96 -13.80 -9.44
CA GLU A 137 13.90 -14.15 -8.36
C GLU A 137 14.54 -12.92 -7.69
N GLU A 138 14.77 -11.84 -8.45
CA GLU A 138 15.27 -10.59 -7.86
C GLU A 138 14.19 -9.93 -7.02
N MET A 139 12.94 -9.90 -7.49
CA MET A 139 11.83 -9.34 -6.74
C MET A 139 11.48 -10.13 -5.48
N GLU A 140 11.59 -11.47 -5.51
CA GLU A 140 11.41 -12.31 -4.33
C GLU A 140 12.46 -12.03 -3.25
N ARG A 141 13.73 -11.84 -3.65
CA ARG A 141 14.80 -11.43 -2.72
C ARG A 141 14.55 -10.06 -2.11
N LEU A 142 14.16 -9.07 -2.93
CA LEU A 142 13.82 -7.73 -2.43
C LEU A 142 12.59 -7.74 -1.53
N TRP A 143 11.61 -8.61 -1.82
CA TRP A 143 10.42 -8.80 -1.01
C TRP A 143 10.74 -9.41 0.36
N ALA A 144 11.55 -10.46 0.39
CA ALA A 144 12.04 -11.08 1.63
C ALA A 144 12.81 -10.06 2.48
N TRP A 145 13.72 -9.30 1.86
CA TRP A 145 14.44 -8.22 2.53
C TRP A 145 13.51 -7.14 3.11
N TRP A 146 12.51 -6.70 2.34
CA TRP A 146 11.52 -5.73 2.82
C TRP A 146 10.70 -6.27 3.99
N ARG A 147 10.34 -7.55 3.94
CA ARG A 147 9.65 -8.24 5.03
C ARG A 147 10.50 -8.24 6.30
N GLU A 148 11.79 -8.57 6.20
CA GLU A 148 12.73 -8.54 7.32
C GLU A 148 12.86 -7.14 7.93
N LEU A 149 12.94 -6.10 7.10
CA LEU A 149 12.94 -4.70 7.56
C LEU A 149 11.70 -4.36 8.39
N LYS A 150 10.51 -4.74 7.90
CA LYS A 150 9.25 -4.53 8.64
C LYS A 150 9.20 -5.31 9.94
N VAL A 151 9.67 -6.56 9.96
CA VAL A 151 9.77 -7.37 11.20
C VAL A 151 10.68 -6.71 12.22
N ARG A 152 11.88 -6.26 11.79
CA ARG A 152 12.83 -5.55 12.67
C ARG A 152 12.23 -4.26 13.24
N ALA A 153 11.41 -3.58 12.46
CA ALA A 153 10.68 -2.38 12.89
C ALA A 153 9.43 -2.66 13.75
N GLY A 154 9.09 -3.94 13.98
CA GLY A 154 7.88 -4.32 14.73
C GLY A 154 6.58 -4.01 13.99
N GLU A 155 6.63 -3.87 12.66
CA GLU A 155 5.47 -3.56 11.83
C GLU A 155 4.66 -4.81 11.48
N ASP A 156 3.35 -4.63 11.33
CA ASP A 156 2.44 -5.67 10.84
C ASP A 156 2.75 -6.06 9.38
N LEU A 157 2.61 -7.36 9.10
CA LEU A 157 2.88 -7.97 7.79
C LEU A 157 1.61 -8.44 7.09
N GLU A 158 0.41 -8.20 7.65
CA GLU A 158 -0.86 -8.73 7.12
C GLU A 158 -0.99 -8.56 5.61
N TRP A 159 -0.63 -7.38 5.08
CA TRP A 159 -0.74 -7.13 3.64
C TRP A 159 0.28 -7.92 2.82
N MET A 160 1.50 -8.12 3.33
CA MET A 160 2.54 -8.89 2.64
C MET A 160 2.20 -10.38 2.59
N ASP A 161 1.38 -10.88 3.51
CA ASP A 161 0.91 -12.27 3.51
C ASP A 161 -0.29 -12.49 2.56
N ARG A 162 -0.92 -11.41 2.10
CA ARG A 162 -2.19 -11.45 1.36
C ARG A 162 -2.08 -10.98 -0.09
N VAL A 163 -1.00 -10.28 -0.45
CA VAL A 163 -0.76 -9.82 -1.82
C VAL A 163 0.40 -10.57 -2.44
N SER A 164 0.38 -10.69 -3.77
CA SER A 164 1.50 -11.28 -4.50
C SER A 164 2.73 -10.37 -4.50
N VAL A 165 3.90 -11.01 -4.55
CA VAL A 165 5.17 -10.33 -4.78
C VAL A 165 5.09 -9.52 -6.09
N PRO A 166 5.35 -8.20 -6.06
CA PRO A 166 5.31 -7.39 -7.28
C PRO A 166 6.32 -7.89 -8.31
N GLY A 167 5.90 -8.09 -9.56
CA GLY A 167 6.77 -8.60 -10.62
C GLY A 167 6.72 -10.11 -10.82
N CYS A 168 6.14 -10.85 -9.87
CA CYS A 168 5.79 -12.26 -10.06
C CYS A 168 4.38 -12.36 -10.66
N LEU A 169 4.04 -13.52 -11.22
CA LEU A 169 2.70 -13.78 -11.77
C LEU A 169 1.65 -13.47 -10.69
N GLU A 170 0.78 -12.49 -10.96
CA GLU A 170 -0.41 -12.28 -10.12
C GLU A 170 -1.28 -13.54 -10.28
N PRO A 171 -1.89 -14.07 -9.19
CA PRO A 171 -2.80 -15.20 -9.30
C PRO A 171 -3.84 -14.85 -10.35
N GLU A 172 -4.06 -15.77 -11.29
CA GLU A 172 -5.06 -15.59 -12.34
C GLU A 172 -6.36 -15.17 -11.66
N ALA A 173 -6.92 -14.03 -12.09
CA ALA A 173 -8.29 -13.71 -11.73
C ALA A 173 -9.12 -14.95 -12.09
N PRO A 174 -10.01 -15.45 -11.21
CA PRO A 174 -10.84 -16.59 -11.56
C PRO A 174 -11.48 -16.28 -12.90
N GLU A 175 -11.28 -17.18 -13.87
CA GLU A 175 -11.81 -17.00 -15.21
C GLU A 175 -13.26 -16.52 -15.11
N PRO A 176 -13.67 -15.49 -15.86
CA PRO A 176 -15.08 -15.15 -15.91
C PRO A 176 -15.83 -16.43 -16.28
N VAL A 177 -16.93 -16.73 -15.56
CA VAL A 177 -17.73 -17.96 -15.75
C VAL A 177 -18.07 -18.23 -17.23
N VAL A 178 -18.11 -17.17 -18.04
CA VAL A 178 -18.26 -17.20 -19.50
C VAL A 178 -17.14 -17.98 -20.22
N ALA A 179 -15.88 -17.88 -19.80
CA ALA A 179 -14.76 -18.62 -20.40
C ALA A 179 -14.82 -20.12 -20.08
N ARG A 180 -15.29 -20.48 -18.88
CA ARG A 180 -15.50 -21.88 -18.45
C ARG A 180 -16.60 -22.60 -19.23
N LEU A 181 -17.58 -21.87 -19.73
CA LEU A 181 -18.67 -22.45 -20.53
C LEU A 181 -18.28 -22.63 -22.00
N LEU A 182 -17.31 -21.86 -22.50
CA LEU A 182 -16.85 -21.96 -23.89
C LEU A 182 -15.75 -23.01 -24.09
N SER A 183 -15.10 -23.47 -23.02
CA SER A 183 -14.15 -24.59 -23.06
C SER A 183 -14.80 -25.97 -22.87
N LEU A 184 -16.12 -26.01 -22.65
CA LEU A 184 -16.94 -27.22 -22.51
C LEU A 184 -17.77 -27.54 -23.77
N VAL A 185 -17.52 -26.85 -24.89
CA VAL A 185 -18.16 -27.10 -26.20
C VAL A 185 -17.13 -27.60 -27.21
#